data_AF-A0A2T5ALM0-F1
#
_entry.id   AF-A0A2T5ALM0-F1
#
_cell.length_a   1.000
_cell.length_b   1.000
_cell.length_c   1.000
_cell.angle_alpha   90.00
_cell.angle_beta   90.00
_cell.angle_gamma   90.00
#
_symmetry.space_group_name_H-M   'P 1'
#
loop_
_entity.id
_entity.type
_entity.pdbx_description
1 polymer ?
#
loop_
_entity_poly.entity_id
_entity_poly.type
_entity_poly.pdbx_seq_one_letter_code
_entity_poly.pdbx_strand_id
1 'polypeptide(L)' 'MDSSEHVCPECGQPVETVIRRYKTLGAWVPRWVAGPCRNRECEAYVPEDAADSEGPEDPENQKAAELPGGSGTGGT' A
#
# COMPACT_ATOMS: atom_id res chain seq x y z
N MET A 1 -26.03 -0.63 -5.51
CA MET A 1 -25.35 -1.94 -5.45
C MET A 1 -24.23 -1.90 -6.47
N ASP A 2 -22.98 -1.99 -6.02
CA ASP A 2 -21.81 -2.30 -6.85
C ASP A 2 -20.76 -2.94 -5.93
N SER A 3 -21.08 -4.14 -5.46
CA SER A 3 -20.13 -4.99 -4.72
C SER A 3 -19.64 -6.05 -5.69
N SER A 4 -19.05 -5.64 -6.81
CA SER A 4 -18.33 -6.57 -7.66
C SER A 4 -17.20 -7.15 -6.82
N GLU A 5 -17.41 -8.36 -6.31
CA GLU A 5 -16.37 -9.14 -5.64
C GLU A 5 -15.15 -9.16 -6.56
N HIS A 6 -14.08 -8.51 -6.10
CA HIS A 6 -12.84 -8.50 -6.85
C HIS A 6 -12.27 -9.91 -6.80
N VAL A 7 -11.93 -10.45 -7.97
CA VAL A 7 -11.33 -11.78 -8.10
C VAL A 7 -9.95 -11.66 -8.71
N CYS A 8 -9.05 -12.55 -8.32
CA CYS A 8 -7.76 -12.69 -8.98
C CYS A 8 -7.97 -13.17 -10.42
N PRO A 9 -7.42 -12.50 -11.44
CA PRO A 9 -7.59 -12.92 -12.84
C PRO A 9 -6.90 -14.25 -13.16
N GLU A 10 -5.88 -14.64 -12.38
CA GLU A 10 -5.10 -15.88 -12.62
C GLU A 10 -5.79 -17.11 -12.03
N CYS A 11 -6.15 -17.08 -10.73
CA CYS A 11 -6.72 -18.24 -10.04
C CYS A 11 -8.22 -18.15 -9.77
N GLY A 12 -8.87 -17.02 -10.10
CA GLY A 12 -10.30 -16.81 -9.89
C GLY A 12 -10.72 -16.73 -8.42
N GLN A 13 -9.78 -16.72 -7.48
CA GLN A 13 -10.09 -16.63 -6.04
C GLN A 13 -10.58 -15.22 -5.68
N PRO A 14 -11.52 -15.11 -4.73
CA PRO A 14 -11.94 -13.80 -4.22
C PRO A 14 -10.75 -13.13 -3.51
N VAL A 15 -10.52 -11.86 -3.81
CA VAL A 15 -9.50 -11.03 -3.18
C VAL A 15 -10.15 -9.89 -2.44
N GLU A 16 -9.43 -9.36 -1.45
CA GLU A 16 -9.86 -8.16 -0.72
C GLU A 16 -9.96 -6.96 -1.67
N THR A 17 -10.88 -6.03 -1.39
CA THR A 17 -10.94 -4.75 -2.10
C THR A 17 -10.12 -3.74 -1.32
N VAL A 18 -9.09 -3.17 -1.95
CA VAL A 18 -8.24 -2.15 -1.33
C VAL A 18 -8.48 -0.78 -1.96
N ILE A 19 -8.29 0.28 -1.18
CA ILE A 19 -8.29 1.66 -1.70
C ILE A 19 -6.87 2.00 -2.13
N ARG A 20 -6.66 2.14 -3.43
CA ARG A 20 -5.38 2.67 -3.97
C ARG A 20 -5.57 4.09 -4.42
N ARG A 21 -4.60 4.96 -4.11
CA ARG A 21 -4.63 6.36 -4.52
C ARG A 21 -3.73 6.55 -5.73
N TYR A 22 -4.24 7.22 -6.74
CA TYR A 22 -3.48 7.56 -7.95
C TYR A 22 -3.40 9.06 -8.09
N LYS A 23 -2.23 9.55 -8.53
CA LYS A 23 -2.00 10.97 -8.77
C LYS A 23 -2.47 11.32 -10.18
N THR A 24 -3.46 12.19 -10.27
CA THR A 24 -4.01 12.67 -11.53
C THR A 24 -4.05 14.19 -11.48
N LEU A 25 -3.35 14.85 -12.41
CA LEU A 25 -3.33 16.32 -12.53
C LEU A 25 -3.03 17.06 -11.21
N GLY A 26 -2.14 16.51 -10.39
CA GLY A 26 -1.75 17.10 -9.09
C GLY A 26 -2.67 16.78 -7.92
N ALA A 27 -3.79 16.07 -8.13
CA ALA A 27 -4.67 15.59 -7.07
C ALA A 27 -4.49 14.08 -6.82
N TRP A 28 -4.67 13.64 -5.57
CA TRP A 28 -4.70 12.23 -5.21
C TRP A 28 -6.14 11.71 -5.20
N VAL A 29 -6.45 10.80 -6.12
CA VAL A 29 -7.79 10.24 -6.28
C VAL A 29 -7.82 8.81 -5.70
N PRO A 30 -8.70 8.52 -4.73
CA PRO A 30 -8.89 7.15 -4.24
C PRO A 30 -9.69 6.31 -5.25
N ARG A 31 -9.26 5.07 -5.46
CA ARG A 31 -9.95 4.09 -6.29
C ARG A 31 -10.01 2.75 -5.56
N TRP A 32 -11.19 2.14 -5.56
CA TRP A 32 -11.39 0.78 -5.09
C TRP A 32 -10.91 -0.18 -6.18
N VAL A 33 -9.94 -1.03 -5.85
CA VAL A 33 -9.32 -1.98 -6.77
C VAL A 33 -9.20 -3.35 -6.11
N ALA A 34 -9.00 -4.37 -6.94
CA ALA A 34 -8.63 -5.69 -6.48
C ALA A 34 -7.31 -5.62 -5.69
N GLY A 35 -7.34 -6.16 -4.48
CA GLY A 35 -6.15 -6.34 -3.65
C GLY A 35 -5.26 -7.47 -4.14
N PRO A 36 -4.09 -7.64 -3.50
CA PRO A 36 -3.13 -8.66 -3.87
C PRO A 36 -3.69 -10.07 -3.67
N CYS A 37 -3.26 -11.02 -4.51
CA CYS A 37 -3.63 -12.42 -4.34
C CYS A 37 -2.91 -13.00 -3.12
N ARG A 38 -3.67 -13.61 -2.20
CA ARG A 38 -3.15 -14.28 -1.00
C ARG A 38 -3.00 -15.81 -1.16
N ASN A 39 -3.34 -16.34 -2.33
CA ASN A 39 -3.18 -17.76 -2.62
C ASN A 39 -1.71 -18.08 -2.95
N ARG A 40 -1.01 -18.81 -2.06
CA ARG A 40 0.42 -19.17 -2.21
C ARG A 40 0.74 -20.05 -3.42
N GLU A 41 -0.28 -20.72 -3.95
CA GLU A 41 -0.16 -21.57 -5.15
C GLU A 41 -0.40 -20.79 -6.45
N CYS A 42 -0.82 -19.52 -6.34
CA CYS A 42 -1.06 -18.65 -7.49
C CYS A 42 0.24 -17.99 -7.97
N GLU A 43 0.42 -17.89 -9.27
CA GLU A 43 1.55 -17.13 -9.85
C GLU A 43 1.49 -15.63 -9.53
N ALA A 44 0.30 -15.09 -9.30
CA ALA A 44 0.08 -13.71 -8.87
C ALA A 44 0.17 -13.51 -7.34
N TYR A 45 0.66 -14.50 -6.58
CA TYR A 45 0.85 -14.37 -5.14
C TYR A 45 1.86 -13.27 -4.83
N VAL A 46 1.43 -12.25 -4.09
CA VAL A 46 2.32 -11.20 -3.60
C VAL A 46 2.56 -11.44 -2.11
N PRO A 47 3.81 -11.70 -1.69
CA PRO A 47 4.12 -11.84 -0.28
C PRO A 47 3.91 -10.50 0.44
N GLU A 48 3.58 -10.56 1.74
CA GLU A 48 3.14 -9.40 2.53
C GLU A 48 4.17 -8.25 2.55
N ASP A 49 5.45 -8.55 2.40
CA ASP A 49 6.55 -7.59 2.31
C ASP A 49 6.63 -6.83 0.96
N ALA A 50 6.01 -7.35 -0.11
CA ALA A 50 6.02 -6.72 -1.42
C ALA A 50 4.80 -5.82 -1.68
N ALA A 51 3.67 -6.09 -1.00
CA ALA A 51 2.41 -5.36 -1.21
C ALA A 51 2.44 -3.89 -0.72
N ASP A 52 3.34 -3.55 0.21
CA ASP A 52 3.56 -2.18 0.69
C ASP A 52 4.52 -1.36 -0.21
N SER A 53 5.21 -2.02 -1.15
CA SER A 53 6.20 -1.37 -2.02
C SER A 53 5.62 -0.84 -3.33
N GLU A 54 4.31 -0.98 -3.55
CA GLU A 54 3.66 -0.46 -4.75
C GLU A 54 2.73 0.75 -4.45
N GLY A 55 3.19 1.67 -3.61
CA GLY A 55 2.86 3.08 -3.84
C GLY A 55 3.73 3.59 -4.98
N PRO A 56 3.30 4.55 -5.82
CA PRO A 56 4.28 5.32 -6.58
C PRO A 56 5.26 5.88 -5.54
N GLU A 57 6.50 5.41 -5.61
CA GLU A 57 7.65 5.98 -4.95
C GLU A 57 7.59 7.50 -5.17
N ASP A 58 7.09 8.22 -4.18
CA ASP A 58 7.30 9.64 -4.07
C ASP A 58 8.68 9.74 -3.39
N PRO A 59 9.76 10.07 -4.13
CA PRO A 59 11.11 10.12 -3.56
C PRO A 59 11.26 11.18 -2.46
N GLU A 60 10.22 11.97 -2.16
CA GLU A 60 10.25 13.02 -1.14
C GLU A 60 9.99 12.51 0.30
N ASN A 61 9.45 11.30 0.49
CA ASN A 61 9.13 10.79 1.85
C ASN A 61 10.15 9.78 2.40
N GLN A 62 11.43 9.93 2.05
CA GLN A 62 12.54 9.13 2.63
C GLN A 62 13.42 9.93 3.62
N LYS A 63 12.98 11.11 4.09
CA LYS A 63 13.66 11.88 5.15
C LYS A 63 12.74 12.23 6.30
N ALA A 64 12.38 11.26 7.13
CA ALA A 64 11.81 11.55 8.46
C ALA A 64 12.25 10.60 9.58
N ALA A 65 13.19 9.68 9.34
CA ALA A 65 13.65 8.74 10.36
C ALA A 65 15.06 9.05 10.93
N GLU A 66 15.68 10.17 10.58
CA GLU A 66 16.98 10.54 11.15
C GLU A 66 16.95 11.95 11.75
N LEU A 67 16.62 12.02 13.04
CA LEU A 67 17.40 12.83 13.98
C LEU A 67 17.60 12.03 15.28
N PRO A 68 18.86 11.78 15.68
CA PRO A 68 19.16 11.10 16.93
C PRO A 68 19.00 12.05 18.13
N GLY A 69 18.40 11.51 19.20
CA GLY A 69 18.82 11.68 20.59
C GLY A 69 19.17 13.07 21.13
N GLY A 70 18.32 13.55 22.03
CA GLY A 70 18.72 13.86 23.41
C GLY A 70 19.45 15.18 23.67
N SER A 71 18.80 16.04 24.47
CA SER A 71 19.52 16.75 25.53
C SER A 71 18.56 17.07 26.67
N GLY A 72 18.70 16.34 27.77
CA GLY A 72 18.21 16.84 29.05
C GLY A 72 18.95 18.12 29.42
N THR A 73 18.30 18.99 30.16
CA THR A 73 18.92 19.73 31.28
C THR A 73 17.81 20.06 32.27
N GLY A 74 18.02 19.66 33.52
CA GLY A 74 17.24 20.15 34.64
C GLY A 74 17.65 21.58 35.00
N GLY A 75 16.80 22.28 35.75
CA GLY A 75 17.13 23.62 36.22
C GLY A 75 16.05 24.21 37.11
N THR A 76 16.12 23.82 38.38
CA THR A 76 15.62 24.43 39.63
C THR A 76 14.15 24.80 39.83
#